data_AF-A0A920PKU4-F1
#
_entry.id   AF-A0A920PKU4-F1
#
_cell.length_a   1.000
_cell.length_b   1.000
_cell.length_c   1.000
_cell.angle_alpha   90.00
_cell.angle_beta   90.00
_cell.angle_gamma   90.00
#
_symmetry.space_group_name_H-M   'P 1'
#
loop_
_entity.id
_entity.type
_entity.pdbx_description
1 polymer ?
#
loop_
_entity_poly.entity_id
_entity_poly.type
_entity_poly.pdbx_seq_one_letter_code
_entity_poly.pdbx_strand_id
1 'polypeptide(L)'
;MPEIADDIETIFDQIQNGFGFVLVRGFPLDRYTEEELGLIYWGIGTHMGTGVSQSVMGDRLGHVMDFSADNPNARAYRNKQTLSLHTDLSEIVSLLSLSTAKSGGLSQFSSLVTVHNEIVENHPEYLEPLYRGFPYYRAGEEGAGEEPVTPWNVPVFSLPGGFDQWSIDPGLSRTWPGDSGPGENRT
;
A
#
# COMPACT_ATOMS: atom_id res chain seq x y z
N MET A 1 -17.25 -19.58 5.43
CA MET A 1 -18.64 -19.13 5.19
C MET A 1 -19.12 -19.72 3.87
N PRO A 2 -19.93 -20.79 3.87
CA PRO A 2 -20.22 -21.53 2.63
C PRO A 2 -21.08 -20.76 1.63
N GLU A 3 -21.95 -19.86 2.09
CA GLU A 3 -22.91 -19.13 1.24
C GLU A 3 -22.26 -18.08 0.32
N ILE A 4 -21.04 -17.63 0.65
CA ILE A 4 -20.28 -16.63 -0.14
C ILE A 4 -18.91 -17.15 -0.56
N ALA A 5 -18.68 -18.46 -0.50
CA ALA A 5 -17.38 -19.06 -0.81
C ALA A 5 -16.98 -18.79 -2.27
N ASP A 6 -17.90 -19.04 -3.20
CA ASP A 6 -17.69 -18.81 -4.65
C ASP A 6 -17.41 -17.33 -4.96
N ASP A 7 -18.07 -16.41 -4.24
CA ASP A 7 -17.82 -14.97 -4.37
C ASP A 7 -16.40 -14.62 -3.90
N ILE A 8 -15.96 -15.18 -2.77
CA ILE A 8 -14.60 -14.95 -2.24
C ILE A 8 -13.55 -15.51 -3.20
N GLU A 9 -13.76 -16.72 -3.73
CA GLU A 9 -12.86 -17.31 -4.73
C GLU A 9 -12.78 -16.43 -5.99
N THR A 10 -13.92 -15.93 -6.47
CA THR A 10 -13.98 -15.02 -7.61
C THR A 10 -13.23 -13.72 -7.33
N ILE A 11 -13.42 -13.11 -6.16
CA ILE A 11 -12.71 -11.89 -5.74
C ILE A 11 -11.21 -12.15 -5.69
N PHE A 12 -10.79 -13.25 -5.07
CA PHE A 12 -9.38 -13.60 -4.94
C PHE A 12 -8.71 -13.85 -6.30
N ASP A 13 -9.40 -14.54 -7.22
CA ASP A 13 -8.92 -14.75 -8.59
C ASP A 13 -8.77 -13.43 -9.36
N GLN A 14 -9.73 -12.50 -9.22
CA GLN A 14 -9.61 -11.18 -9.84
C GLN A 14 -8.44 -10.35 -9.31
N ILE A 15 -8.09 -10.52 -8.04
CA ILE A 15 -6.92 -9.88 -7.42
C ILE A 15 -5.62 -10.51 -7.95
N GLN A 16 -5.54 -11.85 -7.98
CA GLN A 16 -4.30 -12.57 -8.30
C GLN A 16 -4.03 -12.65 -9.81
N ASN A 17 -5.07 -12.96 -10.59
CA ASN A 17 -4.96 -13.31 -12.01
C ASN A 17 -5.72 -12.35 -12.93
N GLY A 18 -6.51 -11.44 -12.36
CA GLY A 18 -7.34 -10.48 -13.10
C GLY A 18 -6.76 -9.06 -13.11
N PHE A 19 -7.59 -8.09 -12.75
CA PHE A 19 -7.25 -6.67 -12.80
C PHE A 19 -6.31 -6.21 -11.67
N GLY A 20 -6.02 -7.05 -10.69
CA GLY A 20 -5.22 -6.66 -9.52
C GLY A 20 -5.98 -5.82 -8.50
N PHE A 21 -7.28 -5.58 -8.71
CA PHE A 21 -8.15 -4.88 -7.75
C PHE A 21 -9.61 -5.28 -7.93
N VAL A 22 -10.38 -5.19 -6.84
CA VAL A 22 -11.83 -5.42 -6.85
C VAL A 22 -12.52 -4.39 -5.95
N LEU A 23 -13.65 -3.84 -6.41
CA LEU A 23 -14.54 -2.99 -5.61
C LEU A 23 -15.84 -3.74 -5.29
N VAL A 24 -15.97 -4.17 -4.04
CA VAL A 24 -17.20 -4.78 -3.51
C VAL A 24 -18.11 -3.68 -2.96
N ARG A 25 -19.40 -3.72 -3.32
CA ARG A 25 -20.42 -2.73 -2.90
C ARG A 25 -21.64 -3.41 -2.31
N GLY A 26 -22.39 -2.66 -1.50
CA GLY A 26 -23.63 -3.15 -0.89
C GLY A 26 -23.44 -3.92 0.42
N PHE A 27 -22.29 -3.73 1.09
CA PHE A 27 -22.08 -4.31 2.41
C PHE A 27 -23.11 -3.73 3.40
N PRO A 28 -23.84 -4.56 4.18
CA PRO A 28 -24.96 -4.13 5.01
C PRO A 28 -24.50 -3.47 6.33
N LEU A 29 -23.89 -2.28 6.22
CA LEU A 29 -23.31 -1.54 7.35
C LEU A 29 -24.33 -1.20 8.45
N ASP A 30 -25.61 -1.08 8.11
CA ASP A 30 -26.70 -0.71 9.02
C ASP A 30 -27.21 -1.88 9.90
N ARG A 31 -26.80 -3.12 9.59
CA ARG A 31 -27.27 -4.32 10.29
C ARG A 31 -26.37 -4.76 11.45
N TYR A 32 -25.17 -4.21 11.53
CA TYR A 32 -24.12 -4.69 12.41
C TYR A 32 -23.45 -3.51 13.14
N THR A 33 -22.98 -3.78 14.35
CA THR A 33 -22.11 -2.87 15.10
C THR A 33 -20.72 -2.80 14.45
N GLU A 34 -19.93 -1.76 14.76
CA GLU A 34 -18.56 -1.65 14.23
C GLU A 34 -17.67 -2.84 14.59
N GLU A 35 -17.85 -3.40 15.79
CA GLU A 35 -17.14 -4.60 16.23
C GLU A 35 -17.52 -5.83 15.40
N GLU A 36 -18.82 -6.04 15.16
CA GLU A 36 -19.31 -7.13 14.30
C GLU A 36 -18.85 -6.95 12.85
N LEU A 37 -18.87 -5.72 12.32
CA LEU A 37 -18.34 -5.41 11.00
C LEU A 37 -16.85 -5.75 10.91
N GLY A 38 -16.07 -5.42 11.94
CA GLY A 38 -14.66 -5.79 12.05
C GLY A 38 -14.45 -7.31 12.03
N LEU A 39 -15.27 -8.07 12.75
CA LEU A 39 -15.21 -9.54 12.76
C LEU A 39 -15.58 -10.17 11.43
N ILE A 40 -16.66 -9.69 10.79
CA ILE A 40 -17.08 -10.18 9.47
C ILE A 40 -15.98 -9.88 8.44
N TYR A 41 -15.46 -8.66 8.46
CA TYR A 41 -14.40 -8.23 7.57
C TYR A 41 -13.12 -9.06 7.75
N TRP A 42 -12.70 -9.28 9.01
CA TRP A 42 -11.59 -10.16 9.33
C TRP A 42 -11.84 -11.58 8.81
N GLY A 43 -13.04 -12.14 9.04
CA GLY A 43 -13.42 -13.47 8.56
C GLY A 43 -13.33 -13.60 7.05
N ILE A 44 -13.79 -12.61 6.28
CA ILE A 44 -13.61 -12.56 4.82
C ILE A 44 -12.12 -12.57 4.47
N GLY A 45 -11.32 -11.72 5.12
CA GLY A 45 -9.87 -11.64 4.92
C GLY A 45 -9.17 -12.98 5.14
N THR A 46 -9.56 -13.75 6.16
CA THR A 46 -8.95 -15.07 6.44
C THR A 46 -9.20 -16.13 5.37
N HIS A 47 -10.18 -15.92 4.49
CA HIS A 47 -10.38 -16.79 3.33
C HIS A 47 -9.47 -16.44 2.14
N MET A 48 -8.86 -15.25 2.15
CA MET A 48 -7.95 -14.76 1.09
C MET A 48 -6.47 -14.82 1.50
N GLY A 49 -6.16 -15.16 2.75
CA GLY A 49 -4.78 -15.27 3.21
C GLY A 49 -4.64 -15.22 4.73
N THR A 50 -3.40 -14.97 5.18
CA THR A 50 -3.09 -14.81 6.60
C THR A 50 -2.95 -13.32 6.93
N GLY A 51 -3.76 -12.83 7.86
CA GLY A 51 -3.64 -11.45 8.32
C GLY A 51 -2.31 -11.20 9.02
N VAL A 52 -1.52 -10.28 8.47
CA VAL A 52 -0.22 -9.85 8.99
C VAL A 52 -0.33 -8.59 9.84
N SER A 53 0.71 -8.28 10.61
CA SER A 53 0.77 -7.02 11.36
C SER A 53 0.89 -5.85 10.39
N GLN A 54 0.08 -4.82 10.58
CA GLN A 54 0.08 -3.58 9.81
C GLN A 54 0.84 -2.44 10.51
N SER A 55 1.30 -2.68 11.74
CA SER A 55 2.04 -1.69 12.52
C SER A 55 3.06 -2.37 13.43
N VAL A 56 4.04 -1.59 13.90
CA VAL A 56 4.96 -2.00 14.98
C VAL A 56 4.25 -2.36 16.28
N MET A 57 3.00 -1.92 16.45
CA MET A 57 2.17 -2.22 17.63
C MET A 57 1.45 -3.57 17.53
N GLY A 58 1.57 -4.28 16.40
CA GLY A 58 0.95 -5.60 16.23
C GLY A 58 -0.48 -5.57 15.70
N ASP A 59 -0.99 -4.40 15.30
CA ASP A 59 -2.38 -4.25 14.85
C ASP A 59 -2.59 -5.05 13.56
N ARG A 60 -3.55 -5.97 13.58
CA ARG A 60 -3.92 -6.77 12.39
C ARG A 60 -5.13 -6.22 11.65
N LEU A 61 -5.95 -5.43 12.34
CA LEU A 61 -7.06 -4.68 11.79
C LEU A 61 -6.88 -3.21 12.16
N GLY A 62 -6.33 -2.43 11.24
CA GLY A 62 -6.08 -1.00 11.43
C GLY A 62 -7.32 -0.15 11.17
N HIS A 63 -7.54 0.87 12.00
CA HIS A 63 -8.54 1.90 11.74
C HIS A 63 -7.92 3.06 10.98
N VAL A 64 -8.35 3.25 9.73
CA VAL A 64 -7.97 4.41 8.90
C VAL A 64 -8.97 5.54 9.18
N MET A 65 -8.60 6.44 10.08
CA MET A 65 -9.41 7.57 10.50
C MET A 65 -8.52 8.77 10.81
N ASP A 66 -9.05 9.97 10.69
CA ASP A 66 -8.31 11.18 11.03
C ASP A 66 -8.18 11.32 12.56
N PHE A 67 -6.96 11.10 13.08
CA PHE A 67 -6.58 11.30 14.48
C PHE A 67 -5.69 12.55 14.66
N SER A 68 -5.63 13.44 13.66
CA SER A 68 -4.73 14.60 13.69
C SER A 68 -4.99 15.56 14.85
N ALA A 69 -6.20 15.54 15.44
CA ALA A 69 -6.53 16.29 16.65
C ALA A 69 -5.77 15.79 17.89
N ASP A 70 -5.42 14.51 17.95
CA ASP A 70 -4.80 13.87 19.12
C ASP A 70 -3.28 13.72 18.97
N ASN A 71 -2.77 13.61 17.73
CA ASN A 71 -1.34 13.52 17.46
C ASN A 71 -0.98 14.19 16.11
N PRO A 72 -0.37 15.40 16.13
CA PRO A 72 0.05 16.12 14.93
C PRO A 72 1.12 15.39 14.10
N ASN A 73 1.85 14.44 14.69
CA ASN A 73 2.85 13.60 14.03
C ASN A 73 2.31 12.20 13.68
N ALA A 74 0.99 12.00 13.69
CA ALA A 74 0.40 10.71 13.34
C ALA A 74 0.72 10.34 11.89
N ARG A 75 1.00 9.04 11.66
CA ARG A 75 1.30 8.48 10.33
C ARG A 75 0.21 8.82 9.31
N ALA A 76 0.54 8.73 8.02
CA ALA A 76 -0.30 9.18 6.92
C ALA A 76 -1.72 8.58 6.90
N TYR A 77 -1.92 7.31 7.31
CA TYR A 77 -3.28 6.72 7.42
C TYR A 77 -4.12 7.29 8.59
N ARG A 78 -3.52 8.13 9.44
CA ARG A 78 -4.16 8.77 10.60
C ARG A 78 -4.29 10.29 10.46
N ASN A 79 -4.04 10.84 9.28
CA ASN A 79 -4.10 12.28 9.03
C ASN A 79 -4.75 12.59 7.67
N LYS A 80 -5.00 13.88 7.38
CA LYS A 80 -5.69 14.33 6.14
C LYS A 80 -4.77 14.50 4.92
N GLN A 81 -3.51 14.07 5.00
CA GLN A 81 -2.55 14.29 3.91
C GLN A 81 -2.83 13.35 2.75
N THR A 82 -2.60 13.84 1.53
CA THR A 82 -2.60 12.99 0.34
C THR A 82 -1.47 11.97 0.47
N LEU A 83 -1.82 10.69 0.43
CA LEU A 83 -0.85 9.61 0.30
C LEU A 83 -0.34 9.55 -1.14
N SER A 84 0.98 9.58 -1.30
CA SER A 84 1.63 9.24 -2.57
C SER A 84 1.33 7.79 -2.93
N LEU A 85 1.38 7.46 -4.23
CA LEU A 85 1.32 6.08 -4.68
C LEU A 85 2.45 5.28 -4.02
N HIS A 86 2.09 4.16 -3.41
CA HIS A 86 2.99 3.25 -2.74
C HIS A 86 2.41 1.83 -2.82
N THR A 87 3.23 0.87 -2.44
CA THR A 87 2.83 -0.52 -2.25
C THR A 87 3.08 -0.88 -0.80
N ASP A 88 2.15 -1.58 -0.17
CA ASP A 88 2.38 -2.16 1.14
C ASP A 88 3.28 -3.39 1.05
N LEU A 89 3.87 -3.79 2.18
CA LEU A 89 4.68 -5.01 2.27
C LEU A 89 3.85 -6.29 2.16
N SER A 90 2.53 -6.19 2.32
CA SER A 90 1.59 -7.30 2.15
C SER A 90 1.24 -7.54 0.68
N GLU A 91 1.03 -8.80 0.31
CA GLU A 91 0.60 -9.19 -1.04
C GLU A 91 -0.78 -8.65 -1.41
N ILE A 92 -1.69 -8.56 -0.42
CA ILE A 92 -3.04 -8.05 -0.61
C ILE A 92 -3.36 -7.05 0.49
N VAL A 93 -3.89 -5.91 0.07
CA VAL A 93 -4.44 -4.87 0.94
C VAL A 93 -5.94 -4.81 0.69
N SER A 94 -6.72 -4.76 1.76
CA SER A 94 -8.16 -4.57 1.70
C SER A 94 -8.57 -3.41 2.59
N LEU A 95 -9.64 -2.70 2.21
CA LEU A 95 -10.23 -1.62 2.99
C LEU A 95 -11.75 -1.78 3.06
N LEU A 96 -12.32 -1.64 4.26
CA LEU A 96 -13.76 -1.52 4.49
C LEU A 96 -14.10 -0.07 4.83
N SER A 97 -14.90 0.58 3.98
CA SER A 97 -15.40 1.92 4.25
C SER A 97 -16.64 1.85 5.15
N LEU A 98 -16.51 2.33 6.39
CA LEU A 98 -17.63 2.47 7.33
C LEU A 98 -18.39 3.79 7.14
N SER A 99 -17.69 4.83 6.70
CA SER A 99 -18.27 6.13 6.38
C SER A 99 -17.46 6.82 5.29
N THR A 100 -18.15 7.65 4.49
CA THR A 100 -17.51 8.49 3.47
C THR A 100 -17.02 9.80 4.08
N ALA A 101 -15.86 10.27 3.65
CA ALA A 101 -15.38 11.60 4.02
C ALA A 101 -16.38 12.70 3.60
N LYS A 102 -16.52 13.75 4.41
CA LYS A 102 -17.36 14.92 4.06
C LYS A 102 -16.86 15.66 2.82
N SER A 103 -15.55 15.63 2.58
CA SER A 103 -14.86 16.19 1.42
C SER A 103 -13.52 15.49 1.25
N GLY A 104 -13.09 15.23 0.01
CA GLY A 104 -11.85 14.47 -0.25
C GLY A 104 -12.04 12.97 -0.03
N GLY A 105 -11.00 12.27 0.43
CA GLY A 105 -11.06 10.83 0.71
C GLY A 105 -11.08 9.95 -0.55
N LEU A 106 -10.57 10.45 -1.68
CA LEU A 106 -10.46 9.68 -2.91
C LEU A 106 -9.34 8.65 -2.77
N SER A 107 -9.67 7.38 -2.98
CA SER A 107 -8.67 6.32 -3.18
C SER A 107 -8.16 6.38 -4.61
N GLN A 108 -6.84 6.34 -4.77
CA GLN A 108 -6.16 6.26 -6.06
C GLN A 108 -5.35 4.97 -6.12
N PHE A 109 -5.31 4.36 -7.29
CA PHE A 109 -4.51 3.18 -7.57
C PHE A 109 -3.98 3.27 -9.00
N SER A 110 -2.85 2.61 -9.25
CA SER A 110 -2.23 2.53 -10.57
C SER A 110 -1.71 1.11 -10.80
N SER A 111 -1.73 0.67 -12.06
CA SER A 111 -1.20 -0.64 -12.44
C SER A 111 0.31 -0.54 -12.62
N LEU A 112 1.07 -1.24 -11.77
CA LEU A 112 2.52 -1.35 -11.92
C LEU A 112 2.92 -2.04 -13.22
N VAL A 113 2.10 -2.96 -13.73
CA VAL A 113 2.31 -3.60 -15.04
C VAL A 113 2.19 -2.56 -16.17
N THR A 114 1.18 -1.69 -16.09
CA THR A 114 1.01 -0.62 -17.08
C THR A 114 2.16 0.38 -17.01
N VAL A 115 2.57 0.79 -15.80
CA VAL A 115 3.72 1.68 -15.59
C VAL A 115 5.00 1.04 -16.13
N HIS A 116 5.23 -0.24 -15.86
CA HIS A 116 6.37 -0.97 -16.39
C HIS A 116 6.38 -0.98 -17.93
N ASN A 117 5.25 -1.31 -18.55
CA ASN A 117 5.15 -1.35 -20.01
C ASN A 117 5.39 0.03 -20.65
N GLU A 118 4.88 1.09 -20.03
CA GLU A 118 5.14 2.47 -20.45
C GLU A 118 6.65 2.80 -20.39
N ILE A 119 7.34 2.38 -19.33
CA ILE A 119 8.79 2.56 -19.20
C ILE A 119 9.53 1.74 -20.26
N VAL A 120 9.12 0.49 -20.52
CA VAL A 120 9.71 -0.34 -21.58
C VAL A 120 9.59 0.33 -22.96
N GLU A 121 8.44 0.91 -23.26
CA GLU A 121 8.16 1.51 -24.57
C GLU A 121 8.85 2.87 -24.74
N ASN A 122 8.81 3.72 -23.70
CA ASN A 122 9.16 5.14 -23.83
C ASN A 122 10.42 5.57 -23.07
N HIS A 123 10.84 4.82 -22.04
CA HIS A 123 11.97 5.17 -21.15
C HIS A 123 12.80 3.95 -20.69
N PRO A 124 13.26 3.07 -21.59
CA PRO A 124 13.91 1.80 -21.21
C PRO A 124 15.21 2.00 -20.41
N GLU A 125 15.83 3.18 -20.48
CA GLU A 125 16.99 3.56 -19.67
C GLU A 125 16.74 3.52 -18.16
N TYR A 126 15.47 3.59 -17.72
CA TYR A 126 15.11 3.49 -16.31
C TYR A 126 14.97 2.05 -15.82
N LEU A 127 14.90 1.05 -16.70
CA LEU A 127 14.67 -0.33 -16.27
C LEU A 127 15.83 -0.88 -15.43
N GLU A 128 17.08 -0.68 -15.87
CA GLU A 128 18.25 -1.21 -15.15
C GLU A 128 18.30 -0.77 -13.68
N PRO A 129 18.21 0.54 -13.34
CA PRO A 129 18.18 0.94 -11.94
C PRO A 129 16.94 0.44 -11.18
N LEU A 130 15.77 0.35 -11.83
CA LEU A 130 14.54 -0.11 -11.17
C LEU A 130 14.53 -1.61 -10.86
N TYR A 131 15.16 -2.43 -11.71
CA TYR A 131 15.40 -3.85 -11.44
C TYR A 131 16.56 -4.08 -10.46
N ARG A 132 17.59 -3.22 -10.47
CA ARG A 132 18.69 -3.28 -9.50
C ARG A 132 18.23 -2.87 -8.09
N GLY A 133 17.28 -1.95 -8.00
CA GLY A 133 16.73 -1.46 -6.74
C GLY A 133 17.64 -0.49 -5.99
N PHE A 134 17.16 -0.11 -4.80
CA PHE A 134 17.79 0.85 -3.90
C PHE A 134 17.73 0.36 -2.45
N PRO A 135 18.63 0.81 -1.56
CA PRO A 135 18.46 0.59 -0.12
C PRO A 135 17.12 1.16 0.36
N TYR A 136 16.31 0.33 1.01
CA TYR A 136 14.98 0.69 1.45
C TYR A 136 15.02 1.34 2.83
N TYR A 137 14.36 2.48 2.98
CA TYR A 137 14.25 3.18 4.25
C TYR A 137 13.14 2.56 5.11
N ARG A 138 13.52 2.06 6.30
CA ARG A 138 12.62 1.33 7.21
C ARG A 138 11.67 2.23 7.99
N ALA A 139 11.77 3.55 7.84
CA ALA A 139 10.81 4.53 8.35
C ALA A 139 10.45 4.37 9.85
N GLY A 140 11.41 3.98 10.69
CA GLY A 140 11.20 3.80 12.13
C GLY A 140 10.59 2.45 12.49
N GLU A 141 10.56 1.49 11.56
CA GLU A 141 10.15 0.09 11.77
C GLU A 141 11.33 -0.87 11.92
N GLU A 142 12.56 -0.35 11.93
CA GLU A 142 13.75 -1.12 12.22
C GLU A 142 13.74 -1.70 13.65
N GLY A 143 14.31 -2.91 13.79
CA GLY A 143 14.51 -3.54 15.10
C GLY A 143 15.50 -2.77 15.97
N ALA A 144 15.50 -3.05 17.28
CA ALA A 144 16.44 -2.41 18.20
C ALA A 144 17.90 -2.67 17.80
N GLY A 145 18.62 -1.61 17.40
CA GLY A 145 20.01 -1.70 16.95
C GLY A 145 20.19 -2.03 15.47
N GLU A 146 19.10 -2.09 14.69
CA GLU A 146 19.16 -2.19 13.24
C GLU A 146 19.34 -0.80 12.58
N GLU A 147 19.96 -0.78 11.41
CA GLU A 147 20.12 0.43 10.62
C GLU A 147 18.77 0.89 10.03
N PRO A 148 18.56 2.20 9.87
CA PRO A 148 17.32 2.75 9.31
C PRO A 148 17.13 2.43 7.81
N VAL A 149 18.16 1.90 7.15
CA VAL A 149 18.12 1.49 5.75
C VAL A 149 18.58 0.04 5.60
N THR A 150 18.03 -0.69 4.62
CA THR A 150 18.48 -2.06 4.34
C THR A 150 19.93 -2.08 3.84
N PRO A 151 20.76 -3.06 4.26
CA PRO A 151 22.13 -3.19 3.75
C PRO A 151 22.19 -3.82 2.34
N TRP A 152 21.04 -4.20 1.78
CA TRP A 152 20.86 -4.67 0.41
C TRP A 152 19.88 -3.77 -0.34
N ASN A 153 19.88 -3.85 -1.67
CA ASN A 153 18.90 -3.16 -2.50
C ASN A 153 17.58 -3.93 -2.52
N VAL A 154 16.47 -3.19 -2.47
CA VAL A 154 15.13 -3.69 -2.73
C VAL A 154 14.72 -3.23 -4.14
N PRO A 155 14.40 -4.16 -5.06
CA PRO A 155 13.99 -3.80 -6.42
C PRO A 155 12.59 -3.17 -6.45
N VAL A 156 12.41 -2.25 -7.38
CA VAL A 156 11.07 -1.72 -7.72
C VAL A 156 10.34 -2.73 -8.60
N PHE A 157 11.07 -3.33 -9.55
CA PHE A 157 10.58 -4.35 -10.47
C PHE A 157 11.30 -5.69 -10.28
N SER A 158 10.55 -6.79 -10.23
CA SER A 158 11.07 -8.15 -10.11
C SER A 158 10.45 -9.07 -11.17
N LEU A 159 11.16 -10.12 -11.60
CA LEU A 159 10.60 -11.09 -12.55
C LEU A 159 9.88 -12.20 -11.78
N PRO A 160 8.80 -12.79 -12.35
CA PRO A 160 8.09 -13.90 -11.72
C PRO A 160 9.06 -15.03 -11.32
N GLY A 161 9.07 -15.39 -10.03
CA GLY A 161 9.95 -16.43 -9.48
C GLY A 161 11.25 -15.95 -8.81
N GLY A 162 11.48 -14.64 -8.70
CA GLY A 162 12.49 -14.06 -7.81
C GLY A 162 11.85 -13.01 -6.93
N PHE A 163 11.84 -13.21 -5.60
CA PHE A 163 11.21 -12.36 -4.58
C PHE A 163 9.99 -11.58 -5.11
N ASP A 164 8.80 -12.18 -4.99
CA ASP A 164 7.52 -11.66 -5.48
C ASP A 164 7.12 -10.36 -4.76
N GLN A 165 7.79 -9.27 -5.12
CA GLN A 165 7.52 -7.96 -4.60
C GLN A 165 7.76 -6.93 -5.70
N TRP A 166 6.72 -6.16 -5.98
CA TRP A 166 6.76 -4.92 -6.73
C TRP A 166 6.69 -3.82 -5.68
N SER A 167 7.73 -2.99 -5.55
CA SER A 167 7.77 -1.98 -4.47
C SER A 167 7.88 -0.56 -5.00
N ILE A 168 6.98 0.33 -4.55
CA ILE A 168 7.13 1.78 -4.69
C ILE A 168 7.26 2.38 -3.28
N ASP A 169 8.39 3.00 -2.99
CA ASP A 169 8.63 3.73 -1.73
C ASP A 169 8.14 5.19 -1.86
N PRO A 170 7.18 5.64 -1.01
CA PRO A 170 6.73 7.03 -0.99
C PRO A 170 7.81 8.03 -0.50
N GLY A 171 8.94 7.56 0.04
CA GLY A 171 10.05 8.37 0.55
C GLY A 171 10.93 9.03 -0.51
N LEU A 172 10.83 8.66 -1.79
CA LEU A 172 11.67 9.20 -2.87
C LEU A 172 11.31 10.64 -3.29
N SER A 173 10.35 11.30 -2.64
CA SER A 173 10.03 12.71 -2.88
C SER A 173 10.80 13.70 -2.00
N ARG A 174 11.81 13.26 -1.23
CA ARG A 174 12.68 14.16 -0.46
C ARG A 174 14.08 14.18 -1.05
N THR A 175 14.44 15.36 -1.55
CA THR A 175 15.76 15.74 -2.09
C THR A 175 16.93 15.11 -1.33
N TRP A 176 17.81 14.46 -2.07
CA TRP A 176 19.13 14.01 -1.61
C TRP A 176 19.97 15.22 -1.17
N PRO A 177 20.61 15.23 0.01
CA PRO A 177 21.53 16.29 0.40
C PRO A 177 22.85 16.09 -0.37
N GLY A 178 22.92 16.66 -1.58
CA GLY A 178 24.12 16.61 -2.40
C GLY A 178 24.03 17.26 -3.77
N ASP A 179 22.86 17.69 -4.23
CA ASP A 179 22.73 18.30 -5.55
C ASP A 179 22.58 19.82 -5.45
N SER A 180 23.72 20.52 -5.32
CA SER A 180 23.82 21.96 -5.50
C SER A 180 24.28 22.29 -6.92
N GLY A 181 23.36 22.18 -7.88
CA GLY A 181 23.46 22.73 -9.23
C GLY A 181 22.62 24.01 -9.38
N PRO A 182 23.01 24.97 -10.24
CA PRO A 182 22.58 26.36 -10.12
C PRO A 182 21.11 26.55 -10.50
N GLY A 183 20.38 27.24 -9.63
CA GLY A 183 19.00 27.63 -9.86
C GLY A 183 18.87 28.60 -11.04
N GLU A 184 18.04 28.23 -12.01
CA GLU A 184 17.45 29.18 -12.95
C GLU A 184 16.00 29.45 -12.53
N ASN A 185 15.78 30.66 -12.03
CA ASN A 185 14.47 31.24 -11.85
C ASN A 185 13.77 31.35 -13.22
N ARG A 186 12.54 30.83 -13.33
CA ARG A 186 11.54 31.42 -14.21
C ARG A 186 10.22 31.58 -13.46
N THR A 187 9.72 32.80 -13.61
CA THR A 187 8.45 33.42 -13.19
C THR A 187 7.21 32.60 -13.46
#